data_AF-A0A812LZI1-F1
#
_entry.id   AF-A0A812LZI1-F1
#
_cell.length_a   1.000
_cell.length_b   1.000
_cell.length_c   1.000
_cell.angle_alpha   90.00
_cell.angle_beta   90.00
_cell.angle_gamma   90.00
#
_symmetry.space_group_name_H-M   'P 1'
#
loop_
_entity.id
_entity.type
_entity.pdbx_description
1 polymer ?
#
loop_
_entity_poly.entity_id
_entity_poly.type
_entity_poly.pdbx_seq_one_letter_code
_entity_poly.pdbx_strand_id
1 'polypeptide(L)'
;MLSLSAMMQLELPHINVLSKIDMVMDHTDDLTFSLDYYAGVSDLSQLLWTLQTNKHPLSTKFKAFNRLLAELIEDYGLVSFEPLDIEDKECALRVLGRCDTANGHVMNAEKVE
;
A
#
# COMPACT_ATOMS: atom_id res chain seq x y z
N MET A 1 8.45 -4.72 -6.57
CA MET A 1 9.81 -4.61 -5.99
C MET A 1 10.58 -3.35 -6.40
N LEU A 2 10.21 -2.64 -7.48
CA LEU A 2 10.88 -1.39 -7.85
C LEU A 2 10.59 -0.24 -6.87
N SER A 3 9.34 -0.09 -6.41
CA SER A 3 8.95 0.97 -5.47
C SER A 3 9.72 0.90 -4.14
N LEU A 4 9.76 -0.25 -3.47
CA LEU A 4 10.51 -0.42 -2.21
C LEU A 4 12.01 -0.13 -2.37
N SER A 5 12.64 -0.63 -3.44
CA SER A 5 14.05 -0.37 -3.72
C SER A 5 14.30 1.13 -3.96
N ALA A 6 13.42 1.78 -4.72
CA ALA A 6 13.51 3.21 -4.99
C ALA A 6 13.31 4.04 -3.72
N MET A 7 12.35 3.69 -2.86
CA MET A 7 12.13 4.37 -1.58
C MET A 7 13.35 4.29 -0.66
N MET A 8 14.00 3.12 -0.58
CA MET A 8 15.21 2.96 0.24
C MET A 8 16.45 3.67 -0.32
N GLN A 9 16.53 3.88 -1.64
CA GLN A 9 17.75 4.40 -2.29
C GLN A 9 17.69 5.86 -2.73
N LEU A 10 16.50 6.42 -2.96
CA LEU A 10 16.36 7.76 -3.52
C LEU A 10 15.99 8.83 -2.48
N GLU A 11 15.59 8.46 -1.26
CA GLU A 11 15.23 9.40 -0.18
C GLU A 11 14.26 10.54 -0.61
N LEU A 12 13.41 10.28 -1.61
CA LEU A 12 12.40 11.22 -2.12
C LEU A 12 11.00 10.84 -1.64
N PRO A 13 10.09 11.82 -1.48
CA PRO A 13 8.69 11.52 -1.17
C PRO A 13 8.09 10.69 -2.31
N HIS A 14 7.54 9.52 -1.96
CA HIS A 14 7.02 8.57 -2.93
C HIS A 14 5.57 8.23 -2.57
N ILE A 15 4.68 8.31 -3.56
CA ILE A 15 3.28 7.92 -3.44
C ILE A 15 3.11 6.68 -4.31
N ASN A 16 2.75 5.55 -3.70
CA ASN A 16 2.34 4.39 -4.47
C ASN A 16 0.84 4.48 -4.77
N VAL A 17 0.45 4.27 -6.02
CA VAL A 17 -0.94 4.34 -6.45
C VAL A 17 -1.36 3.00 -7.05
N LEU A 18 -2.50 2.48 -6.62
CA LEU A 18 -3.18 1.36 -7.27
C LEU A 18 -4.16 1.94 -8.29
N SER A 19 -3.77 1.99 -9.56
CA SER A 19 -4.51 2.71 -10.61
C SER A 19 -5.69 1.99 -11.24
N LYS A 20 -5.91 0.71 -10.87
CA LYS A 20 -6.92 -0.15 -11.48
C LYS A 20 -7.72 -0.91 -10.41
N ILE A 21 -8.24 -0.19 -9.43
CA ILE A 21 -9.05 -0.81 -8.38
C ILE A 21 -10.41 -1.26 -8.91
N ASP A 22 -10.89 -0.65 -10.00
CA ASP A 22 -12.06 -1.04 -10.79
C ASP A 22 -12.04 -2.54 -11.14
N MET A 23 -10.93 -3.02 -11.69
CA MET A 23 -10.78 -4.42 -12.07
C MET A 23 -10.76 -5.38 -10.86
N VAL A 24 -10.30 -4.88 -9.72
CA VAL A 24 -10.22 -5.66 -8.47
C VAL A 24 -11.60 -5.76 -7.84
N MET A 25 -12.45 -4.74 -7.96
CA MET A 25 -13.83 -4.78 -7.47
C MET A 25 -14.63 -5.91 -8.12
N ASP A 26 -14.41 -6.17 -9.42
CA ASP A 26 -15.05 -7.27 -10.15
C ASP A 26 -14.64 -8.68 -9.66
N HIS A 27 -13.49 -8.79 -8.97
CA HIS A 27 -12.92 -10.05 -8.48
C HIS A 27 -12.77 -10.06 -6.96
N THR A 28 -13.60 -9.29 -6.25
CA THR A 28 -13.52 -9.16 -4.78
C THR A 28 -13.68 -10.50 -4.07
N ASP A 29 -14.44 -11.43 -4.65
CA ASP A 29 -14.69 -12.77 -4.07
C ASP A 29 -13.44 -13.67 -4.05
N ASP A 30 -12.44 -13.39 -4.91
CA ASP A 30 -11.18 -14.15 -4.96
C ASP A 30 -10.09 -13.54 -4.05
N LEU A 31 -10.37 -12.38 -3.42
CA LEU A 31 -9.40 -11.69 -2.59
C LEU A 31 -9.32 -12.32 -1.20
N THR A 32 -8.10 -12.66 -0.76
CA THR A 32 -7.86 -13.25 0.56
C THR A 32 -8.03 -12.23 1.70
N PHE A 33 -7.90 -10.93 1.40
CA PHE A 33 -8.04 -9.83 2.35
C PHE A 33 -8.92 -8.71 1.78
N SER A 34 -9.39 -7.79 2.62
CA SER A 34 -10.12 -6.61 2.14
C SER A 34 -9.20 -5.69 1.32
N LEU A 35 -9.77 -4.94 0.38
CA LEU A 35 -9.01 -3.97 -0.42
C LEU A 35 -8.29 -2.93 0.47
N ASP A 36 -8.91 -2.57 1.58
CA ASP A 36 -8.34 -1.65 2.58
C ASP A 36 -7.08 -2.24 3.25
N TYR A 37 -7.00 -3.56 3.42
CA TYR A 37 -5.78 -4.22 3.91
C TYR A 37 -4.63 -4.13 2.91
N TYR A 38 -4.93 -4.18 1.61
CA TYR A 38 -3.92 -4.01 0.56
C TYR A 38 -3.51 -2.54 0.37
N ALA A 39 -4.40 -1.60 0.67
CA ALA A 39 -4.14 -0.16 0.59
C ALA A 39 -3.40 0.36 1.84
N GLY A 40 -3.85 -0.03 3.02
CA GLY A 40 -3.33 0.36 4.33
C GLY A 40 -2.59 -0.78 5.00
N VAL A 41 -1.26 -0.74 4.97
CA VAL A 41 -0.42 -1.72 5.68
C VAL A 41 -0.37 -1.36 7.16
N SER A 42 -1.38 -1.84 7.90
CA SER A 42 -1.49 -1.60 9.35
C SER A 42 -1.02 -2.80 10.19
N ASP A 43 -0.98 -4.00 9.61
CA ASP A 43 -0.46 -5.22 10.27
C ASP A 43 -0.16 -6.35 9.25
N LEU A 44 1.12 -6.60 8.93
CA LEU A 44 1.53 -7.69 8.05
C LEU A 44 1.53 -9.05 8.75
N SER A 45 1.22 -9.13 10.05
CA SER A 45 1.12 -10.39 10.78
C SER A 45 0.07 -11.33 10.17
N GLN A 46 -1.05 -10.78 9.70
CA GLN A 46 -2.10 -11.57 9.02
C GLN A 46 -1.59 -12.16 7.70
N LEU A 47 -0.88 -11.38 6.89
CA LEU A 47 -0.24 -11.86 5.67
C LEU A 47 0.80 -12.95 5.97
N LEU A 48 1.63 -12.75 7.01
CA LEU A 48 2.64 -13.72 7.42
C LEU A 48 1.99 -15.05 7.83
N TRP A 49 0.86 -15.00 8.52
CA TRP A 49 0.09 -16.18 8.91
C TRP A 49 -0.47 -16.92 7.68
N THR A 50 -1.09 -16.20 6.75
CA THR A 50 -1.63 -16.78 5.50
C THR A 50 -0.55 -17.41 4.64
N LEU A 51 0.63 -16.80 4.57
CA LEU A 51 1.79 -17.38 3.88
C LEU A 51 2.23 -18.69 4.53
N GLN A 52 2.22 -18.78 5.85
CA GLN A 52 2.57 -20.01 6.56
C GLN A 52 1.51 -21.11 6.39
N THR A 53 0.23 -20.73 6.32
CA THR A 53 -0.89 -21.68 6.14
C THR A 53 -0.95 -22.26 4.73
N ASN A 54 -0.59 -21.50 3.69
CA ASN A 54 -0.68 -21.94 2.30
C ASN A 54 0.29 -23.07 1.88
N LYS A 55 1.15 -23.57 2.79
CA LYS A 55 2.10 -24.71 2.59
C LYS A 55 2.93 -24.68 1.30
N HIS A 56 3.06 -23.53 0.64
CA HIS A 56 3.88 -23.43 -0.56
C HIS A 56 5.34 -23.74 -0.21
N PRO A 57 6.08 -24.57 -0.98
CA PRO A 57 7.45 -24.96 -0.66
C PRO A 57 8.41 -23.78 -0.40
N LEU A 58 8.19 -22.66 -1.11
CA LEU A 58 8.96 -21.43 -0.93
C LEU A 58 8.65 -20.71 0.39
N SER A 59 7.40 -20.74 0.86
CA SER A 59 7.00 -20.04 2.09
C SER A 59 7.68 -20.67 3.31
N THR A 60 7.75 -22.01 3.34
CA THR A 60 8.45 -22.72 4.41
C THR A 60 9.95 -22.44 4.41
N LYS A 61 10.57 -22.39 3.21
CA LYS A 61 12.00 -22.11 3.05
C LYS A 61 12.38 -20.68 3.48
N PHE A 62 11.54 -19.70 3.15
CA PHE A 62 11.82 -18.27 3.36
C PHE A 62 11.10 -17.66 4.57
N LYS A 63 10.66 -18.47 5.53
CA LYS A 63 9.90 -17.99 6.71
C LYS A 63 10.62 -16.87 7.48
N ALA A 64 11.92 -17.01 7.74
CA ALA A 64 12.69 -16.00 8.45
C ALA A 64 12.88 -14.72 7.60
N PHE A 65 13.07 -14.86 6.29
CA PHE A 65 13.20 -13.75 5.36
C PHE A 65 11.90 -12.95 5.24
N ASN A 66 10.76 -13.62 5.07
CA ASN A 66 9.45 -12.98 4.96
C ASN A 66 9.10 -12.21 6.24
N ARG A 67 9.52 -12.69 7.42
CA ARG A 67 9.35 -11.98 8.68
C ARG A 67 10.17 -10.70 8.74
N LEU A 68 11.47 -10.78 8.45
CA LEU A 68 12.35 -9.60 8.45
C LEU A 68 11.91 -8.56 7.40
N LEU A 69 11.39 -9.01 6.26
CA LEU A 69 10.83 -8.14 5.23
C LEU A 69 9.56 -7.43 5.71
N ALA A 70 8.68 -8.13 6.43
CA ALA A 70 7.48 -7.53 7.02
C ALA A 70 7.84 -6.47 8.08
N GLU A 71 8.76 -6.80 8.99
CA GLU A 71 9.27 -5.87 10.01
C GLU A 71 9.86 -4.60 9.35
N LEU A 72 10.68 -4.76 8.31
CA LEU A 72 11.25 -3.62 7.56
C LEU A 72 10.18 -2.75 6.90
N ILE A 73 9.13 -3.36 6.33
CA ILE A 73 8.06 -2.62 5.68
C ILE A 73 7.26 -1.81 6.69
N GLU A 74 6.96 -2.39 7.86
CA GLU A 74 6.23 -1.73 8.95
C GLU A 74 7.06 -0.59 9.56
N ASP A 75 8.33 -0.85 9.89
CA ASP A 75 9.22 0.11 10.57
C ASP A 75 9.44 1.39 9.75
N TYR A 76 9.49 1.27 8.42
CA TYR A 76 9.72 2.39 7.52
C TYR A 76 8.44 2.89 6.82
N GLY A 77 7.28 2.27 7.08
CA GLY A 77 6.01 2.62 6.43
C GLY A 77 6.06 2.54 4.89
N LEU A 78 6.86 1.62 4.33
CA LEU A 78 7.28 1.65 2.91
C LEU A 78 6.22 1.16 1.92
N VAL A 79 5.07 0.71 2.42
CA VAL A 79 4.05 0.10 1.57
C VAL A 79 2.68 0.63 1.99
N SER A 80 2.39 1.89 1.67
CA SER A 80 1.00 2.35 1.59
C SER A 80 0.66 2.61 0.13
N PHE A 81 -0.52 2.19 -0.29
CA PHE A 81 -1.03 2.49 -1.61
C PHE A 81 -2.28 3.35 -1.51
N GLU A 82 -2.32 4.41 -2.32
CA GLU A 82 -3.53 5.18 -2.51
C GLU A 82 -4.35 4.50 -3.62
N PRO A 83 -5.57 4.02 -3.32
CA PRO A 83 -6.44 3.44 -4.33
C PRO A 83 -6.94 4.54 -5.27
N LEU A 84 -6.81 4.30 -6.57
CA LEU A 84 -7.29 5.19 -7.62
C LEU A 84 -8.20 4.42 -8.57
N ASP A 85 -9.43 4.90 -8.64
CA ASP A 85 -10.35 4.63 -9.72
C ASP A 85 -10.40 5.87 -10.62
N ILE A 86 -10.24 5.70 -11.93
CA ILE A 86 -10.27 6.80 -12.89
C ILE A 86 -11.70 7.25 -13.21
N GLU A 87 -12.69 6.38 -12.97
CA GLU A 87 -14.11 6.70 -13.15
C GLU A 87 -14.64 7.55 -11.99
N ASP A 88 -14.03 7.44 -10.80
CA ASP A 88 -14.36 8.25 -9.63
C ASP A 88 -13.48 9.50 -9.51
N LYS A 89 -14.12 10.66 -9.69
CA LYS A 89 -13.49 11.97 -9.55
C LYS A 89 -12.99 12.23 -8.12
N GLU A 90 -13.67 11.73 -7.09
CA GLU A 90 -13.26 11.96 -5.70
C GLU A 90 -11.96 11.21 -5.38
N CYS A 91 -11.82 9.97 -5.85
CA CYS A 91 -10.57 9.21 -5.77
C CYS A 91 -9.41 9.95 -6.45
N ALA A 92 -9.62 10.48 -7.65
CA ALA A 92 -8.59 11.25 -8.36
C ALA A 92 -8.18 12.53 -7.60
N LEU A 93 -9.14 13.26 -7.01
CA LEU A 93 -8.87 14.45 -6.20
C LEU A 93 -8.10 14.10 -4.92
N ARG A 94 -8.38 12.95 -4.29
CA ARG A 94 -7.66 12.47 -3.11
C ARG A 94 -6.19 12.21 -3.42
N VAL A 95 -5.90 11.51 -4.53
CA VAL A 95 -4.51 11.29 -4.98
C VAL A 95 -3.81 12.62 -5.29
N LEU A 96 -4.50 13.55 -5.95
CA LEU A 96 -3.95 14.88 -6.22
C LEU A 96 -3.60 15.63 -4.91
N GLY A 97 -4.48 15.60 -3.91
CA GLY A 97 -4.20 16.20 -2.60
C GLY A 97 -3.02 15.55 -1.87
N ARG A 98 -2.82 14.23 -2.04
CA ARG A 98 -1.63 13.53 -1.54
C ARG A 98 -0.37 13.99 -2.26
N CYS A 99 -0.41 14.16 -3.58
CA CYS A 99 0.70 14.71 -4.37
C CYS A 99 1.05 16.13 -3.94
N ASP A 100 0.06 16.99 -3.73
CA ASP A 100 0.27 18.36 -3.25
C ASP A 100 0.92 18.36 -1.87
N THR A 101 0.43 17.53 -0.95
CA THR A 101 1.02 17.36 0.39
C THR A 101 2.47 16.89 0.31
N ALA A 102 2.77 15.91 -0.55
CA ALA A 102 4.12 15.38 -0.74
C ALA A 102 5.09 16.42 -1.35
N ASN A 103 4.57 17.32 -2.20
CA ASN A 103 5.32 18.45 -2.75
C ASN A 103 5.49 19.61 -1.76
N GLY A 104 4.96 19.50 -0.53
CA GLY A 104 4.99 20.55 0.49
C GLY A 104 3.94 21.64 0.32
N HIS A 105 3.01 21.48 -0.62
CA HIS A 105 1.83 22.34 -0.76
C HIS A 105 0.77 21.90 0.26
N VAL A 106 0.95 22.33 1.51
CA VAL A 106 -0.12 22.32 2.50
C VAL A 106 -0.99 23.53 2.21
N MET A 107 -2.17 23.33 1.60
CA MET A 107 -3.21 24.36 1.72
C MET A 107 -3.40 24.54 3.22
N ASN A 108 -3.00 25.70 3.74
CA ASN A 108 -3.38 26.12 5.07
C ASN A 108 -4.85 25.78 5.23
N ALA A 109 -5.18 25.08 6.31
CA ALA A 109 -6.56 24.86 6.71
C ALA A 109 -7.24 26.24 6.82
N GLU A 110 -7.83 26.71 5.73
CA GLU A 110 -8.76 27.82 5.75
C GLU A 110 -10.05 27.27 6.34
N LYS A 111 -10.06 27.36 7.68
CA LYS A 111 -11.20 27.60 8.56
C LYS A 111 -12.55 27.28 7.94
N VAL A 112 -13.12 26.17 8.37
CA VAL A 112 -14.57 26.05 8.49
C VAL A 112 -14.97 26.94 9.68
N GLU A 113 -15.54 28.11 9.39
CA GLU A 113 -16.49 28.78 10.29
C GLU A 113 -17.85 28.07 10.25
#